data_AF-K1STB8-F1
#
_entry.id   AF-K1STB8-F1
#
_cell.length_a   1.000
_cell.length_b   1.000
_cell.length_c   1.000
_cell.angle_alpha   90.00
_cell.angle_beta   90.00
_cell.angle_gamma   90.00
#
_symmetry.space_group_name_H-M   'P 1'
#
loop_
_entity.id
_entity.type
_entity.pdbx_description
1 polymer ?
#
loop_
_entity_poly.entity_id
_entity_poly.type
_entity_poly.pdbx_seq_one_letter_code
_entity_poly.pdbx_strand_id
1 'polypeptide(L)'
;AARKMREGGSLTILATALVETGSKMDDVVYEEFKGTGNMELMLDRKLQEKRVFPAIDIPRSGTRREDLLLNKEEQEASYIIRKALNGMKAEEAADNLINMFSRTKSNAELVQQVIRQKFI
;
A
#
# COMPACT_ATOMS: atom_id res chain seq x y z
N ALA A 1 21.71 3.90 -0.99
CA ALA A 1 22.36 2.83 -0.20
C ALA A 1 21.52 1.55 -0.15
N ALA A 2 20.20 1.63 0.10
CA ALA A 2 19.30 0.47 0.05
C ALA A 2 19.34 -0.22 -1.32
N ARG A 3 19.51 -1.54 -1.35
CA ARG A 3 19.52 -2.37 -2.57
C ARG A 3 19.58 -3.86 -2.24
N LYS A 4 19.04 -4.68 -3.15
CA LYS A 4 19.30 -6.12 -3.21
C LYS A 4 20.62 -6.34 -3.97
N MET A 5 21.55 -7.10 -3.40
CA MET A 5 22.83 -7.41 -4.03
C MET A 5 22.71 -8.68 -4.87
N ARG A 6 23.44 -8.75 -6.00
CA ARG A 6 23.40 -9.92 -6.89
C ARG A 6 24.14 -11.13 -6.31
N GLU A 7 25.25 -10.88 -5.63
CA GLU A 7 26.15 -11.91 -5.10
C GLU A 7 25.79 -12.36 -3.67
N GLY A 8 24.64 -11.91 -3.15
CA GLY A 8 24.11 -12.29 -1.84
C GLY A 8 23.91 -11.10 -0.90
N GLY A 9 22.87 -11.20 -0.07
CA GLY A 9 22.50 -10.17 0.90
C GLY A 9 21.62 -9.04 0.33
N SER A 10 21.05 -8.25 1.24
CA SER A 10 20.30 -7.04 0.92
C SER A 10 20.37 -6.04 2.06
N LEU A 11 20.29 -4.75 1.72
CA LEU A 11 20.05 -3.67 2.68
C LEU A 11 18.70 -3.05 2.37
N THR A 12 17.76 -3.20 3.30
CA THR A 12 16.43 -2.57 3.25
C THR A 12 16.44 -1.35 4.17
N ILE A 13 15.98 -0.21 3.66
CA ILE A 13 15.81 1.00 4.46
C ILE A 13 14.32 1.36 4.39
N LEU A 14 13.70 1.46 5.56
CA LEU A 14 12.37 2.03 5.73
C LEU A 14 12.53 3.34 6.49
N ALA A 15 11.98 4.41 5.94
CA ALA A 15 12.07 5.74 6.52
C ALA A 15 10.68 6.39 6.50
N THR A 16 10.44 7.29 7.45
CA THR A 16 9.24 8.12 7.48
C THR A 16 9.58 9.48 6.89
N ALA A 17 8.73 9.98 5.99
CA ALA A 17 8.78 11.35 5.50
C ALA A 17 7.57 12.11 6.04
N LEU A 18 7.78 13.35 6.45
CA LEU A 18 6.68 14.26 6.79
C LEU A 18 6.17 14.90 5.50
N VAL A 19 4.85 14.98 5.37
CA VAL A 19 4.15 15.63 4.25
C VAL A 19 3.05 16.52 4.81
N GLU A 20 2.60 17.50 4.04
CA GLU A 20 1.54 18.43 4.46
C GLU A 20 1.88 19.20 5.75
N THR A 21 3.16 19.54 5.93
CA THR A 21 3.67 20.34 7.06
C THR A 21 3.49 21.84 6.82
N GLY A 22 3.21 22.25 5.58
CA GLY A 22 3.21 23.65 5.14
C GLY A 22 4.60 24.19 4.78
N SER A 23 5.65 23.39 4.93
CA SER A 23 7.02 23.72 4.54
C SER A 23 7.30 23.31 3.09
N LYS A 24 7.59 24.29 2.23
CA LYS A 24 8.04 24.00 0.86
C LYS A 24 9.33 23.16 0.82
N MET A 25 10.16 23.27 1.85
CA MET A 25 11.38 22.46 1.95
C MET A 25 11.04 20.98 2.11
N ASP A 26 10.04 20.66 2.93
CA ASP A 26 9.61 19.29 3.18
C ASP A 26 8.97 18.70 1.91
N ASP A 27 8.18 19.50 1.17
CA ASP A 27 7.58 19.09 -0.09
C ASP A 27 8.65 18.73 -1.15
N VAL A 28 9.69 19.56 -1.28
CA VAL A 28 10.82 19.29 -2.20
C VAL A 28 11.57 18.03 -1.79
N VAL A 29 11.86 17.87 -0.50
CA VAL A 29 12.55 16.68 0.03
C VAL A 29 11.72 15.41 -0.21
N TYR A 30 10.40 15.46 -0.03
CA TYR A 30 9.51 14.34 -0.29
C TYR A 30 9.53 13.91 -1.77
N GLU A 31 9.44 14.87 -2.71
CA GLU A 31 9.47 14.55 -4.15
C GLU A 31 10.81 13.95 -4.60
N GLU A 32 11.94 14.43 -4.07
CA GLU A 32 13.26 13.83 -4.31
C GLU A 32 13.35 12.38 -3.80
N PHE A 33 12.80 12.12 -2.61
CA PHE A 33 12.76 10.76 -2.06
C PHE A 33 11.85 9.83 -2.84
N LYS A 34 10.72 10.33 -3.38
CA LYS A 34 9.83 9.55 -4.24
C LYS A 34 10.48 9.15 -5.57
N GLY A 35 11.33 10.02 -6.12
CA GLY A 35 12.17 9.69 -7.28
C GLY A 35 13.15 8.55 -6.99
N THR A 36 13.70 8.52 -5.77
CA THR A 36 14.77 7.62 -5.33
C THR A 36 14.26 6.27 -4.82
N GLY A 37 13.13 6.26 -4.11
CA GLY A 37 12.52 5.07 -3.53
C GLY A 37 11.79 4.19 -4.56
N ASN A 38 11.50 2.95 -4.15
CA ASN A 38 10.72 2.00 -4.94
C ASN A 38 9.43 1.54 -4.25
N MET A 39 9.19 1.95 -3.00
CA MET A 39 7.99 1.65 -2.22
C MET A 39 7.54 2.92 -1.50
N GLU A 40 6.24 3.19 -1.55
CA GLU A 40 5.59 4.29 -0.83
C GLU A 40 4.39 3.74 -0.06
N LEU A 41 4.31 4.07 1.23
CA LEU A 41 3.17 3.79 2.09
C LEU A 41 2.63 5.13 2.59
N MET A 42 1.53 5.58 2.02
CA MET A 42 0.92 6.87 2.33
C MET A 42 -0.06 6.72 3.49
N LEU A 43 0.03 7.62 4.47
CA LEU A 43 -0.92 7.68 5.58
C LEU A 43 -1.86 8.87 5.38
N ASP A 44 -3.15 8.69 5.65
CA ASP A 44 -4.17 9.72 5.49
C ASP A 44 -4.57 10.32 6.85
N ARG A 45 -4.50 11.65 6.96
CA ARG A 45 -4.83 12.38 8.18
C ARG A 45 -6.31 12.25 8.55
N LYS A 46 -7.23 12.23 7.58
CA LYS A 46 -8.68 12.12 7.82
C LYS A 46 -9.05 10.74 8.37
N LEU A 47 -8.40 9.68 7.88
CA LEU A 47 -8.52 8.33 8.47
C LEU A 47 -8.15 8.34 9.95
N GLN A 48 -7.01 8.95 10.29
CA GLN A 48 -6.54 9.06 11.67
C GLN A 48 -7.48 9.89 12.55
N GLU A 49 -7.97 11.04 12.06
CA GLU A 49 -8.94 11.89 12.76
C GLU A 49 -10.25 11.16 13.07
N LYS A 50 -10.68 10.27 12.17
CA LYS A 50 -11.84 9.38 12.34
C LYS A 50 -11.54 8.12 13.15
N ARG A 51 -10.31 7.94 13.63
CA ARG A 51 -9.83 6.78 14.39
C ARG A 51 -9.92 5.45 13.61
N VAL A 52 -9.84 5.50 12.29
CA VAL A 52 -9.72 4.31 11.43
C VAL A 52 -8.24 3.91 11.37
N PHE A 53 -7.92 2.71 11.85
CA PHE A 53 -6.55 2.20 11.86
C PHE A 53 -6.46 0.79 11.24
N PRO A 54 -5.42 0.52 10.44
CA PRO A 54 -4.32 1.42 10.08
C PRO A 54 -4.77 2.52 9.09
N ALA A 55 -4.30 3.75 9.30
CA ALA A 55 -4.72 4.94 8.53
C ALA A 55 -3.99 5.05 7.18
N ILE A 56 -4.01 3.97 6.39
CA ILE A 56 -3.28 3.86 5.13
C ILE A 56 -4.17 4.30 3.96
N ASP A 57 -3.66 5.22 3.13
CA ASP A 57 -4.24 5.51 1.82
C ASP A 57 -3.81 4.42 0.83
N ILE A 58 -4.68 3.43 0.64
CA ILE A 58 -4.40 2.25 -0.18
C ILE A 58 -4.23 2.61 -1.67
N PRO A 59 -5.08 3.45 -2.29
CA PRO A 59 -4.88 3.90 -3.66
C PRO A 59 -3.55 4.62 -3.92
N ARG A 60 -3.09 5.46 -2.99
CA ARG A 60 -1.81 6.20 -3.12
C ARG A 60 -0.58 5.37 -2.75
N SER A 61 -0.75 4.24 -2.07
CA SER A 61 0.35 3.36 -1.65
C SER A 61 0.70 2.32 -2.71
N GLY A 62 1.98 2.03 -2.90
CA GLY A 62 2.42 1.09 -3.93
C GLY A 62 3.91 0.75 -3.89
N THR A 63 4.27 -0.33 -4.59
CA THR A 63 5.66 -0.76 -4.78
C THR A 63 5.92 -0.96 -6.26
N ARG A 64 6.99 -0.34 -6.78
CA ARG A 64 7.46 -0.57 -8.14
C ARG A 64 7.96 -2.00 -8.25
N ARG A 65 7.62 -2.66 -9.35
CA ARG A 65 8.00 -4.07 -9.62
C ARG A 65 7.51 -5.05 -8.55
N GLU A 66 6.29 -4.86 -8.05
CA GLU A 66 5.64 -5.82 -7.14
C GLU A 66 5.46 -7.20 -7.77
N ASP A 67 5.55 -7.31 -9.11
CA ASP A 67 5.59 -8.57 -9.87
C ASP A 67 6.72 -9.51 -9.44
N LEU A 68 7.80 -8.97 -8.88
CA LEU A 68 8.95 -9.73 -8.41
C LEU A 68 8.80 -10.21 -6.95
N LEU A 69 7.77 -9.73 -6.24
CA LEU A 69 7.56 -9.96 -4.81
C LEU A 69 6.36 -10.86 -4.54
N LEU A 70 5.29 -10.66 -5.31
CA LEU A 70 4.03 -11.38 -5.15
C LEU A 70 3.99 -12.61 -6.05
N ASN A 71 3.38 -13.69 -5.58
CA ASN A 71 3.04 -14.83 -6.44
C ASN A 71 1.84 -14.52 -7.35
N LYS A 72 1.53 -15.41 -8.30
CA LYS A 72 0.46 -15.17 -9.29
C LYS A 72 -0.91 -14.92 -8.67
N GLU A 73 -1.28 -15.66 -7.64
CA GLU A 73 -2.57 -15.50 -6.97
C GLU A 73 -2.63 -14.17 -6.20
N GLU A 74 -1.57 -13.85 -5.47
CA GLU A 74 -1.45 -12.57 -4.76
C GLU A 74 -1.50 -11.37 -5.71
N GLN A 75 -0.87 -11.47 -6.88
CA GLN A 75 -0.92 -10.44 -7.92
C GLN A 75 -2.35 -10.27 -8.46
N GLU A 76 -3.05 -11.36 -8.76
CA GLU A 76 -4.44 -11.30 -9.24
C GLU A 76 -5.37 -10.70 -8.18
N ALA A 77 -5.25 -11.14 -6.92
CA ALA A 77 -6.04 -10.59 -5.82
C ALA A 77 -5.74 -9.11 -5.57
N SER A 78 -4.46 -8.71 -5.55
CA SER A 78 -4.04 -7.30 -5.42
C SER A 78 -4.63 -6.45 -6.54
N TYR A 79 -4.59 -6.93 -7.78
CA TYR A 79 -5.17 -6.26 -8.94
C TYR A 79 -6.70 -6.10 -8.81
N ILE A 80 -7.42 -7.16 -8.43
CA ILE A 80 -8.88 -7.13 -8.23
C ILE A 80 -9.24 -6.11 -7.14
N ILE A 81 -8.55 -6.16 -5.99
CA ILE A 81 -8.75 -5.22 -4.89
C ILE A 81 -8.50 -3.78 -5.38
N ARG A 82 -7.34 -3.51 -5.98
CA ARG A 82 -7.00 -2.16 -6.47
C ARG A 82 -8.00 -1.64 -7.50
N LYS A 83 -8.50 -2.51 -8.38
CA LYS A 83 -9.54 -2.14 -9.34
C LYS A 83 -10.86 -1.80 -8.66
N ALA A 84 -11.26 -2.57 -7.64
CA ALA A 84 -12.48 -2.32 -6.88
C ALA A 84 -12.41 -1.03 -6.06
N LEU A 85 -11.23 -0.68 -5.55
CA LEU A 85 -10.99 0.54 -4.78
C LEU A 85 -10.80 1.79 -5.65
N ASN A 86 -10.64 1.64 -6.96
CA ASN A 86 -10.40 2.77 -7.86
C ASN A 86 -11.62 3.71 -7.88
N GLY A 87 -11.40 4.99 -7.59
CA GLY A 87 -12.45 6.00 -7.49
C GLY A 87 -13.13 6.09 -6.12
N MET A 88 -12.85 5.17 -5.18
CA MET A 88 -13.31 5.28 -3.80
C MET A 88 -12.51 6.34 -3.04
N LYS A 89 -13.14 6.93 -2.01
CA LYS A 89 -12.42 7.75 -1.02
C LYS A 89 -11.57 6.83 -0.14
N ALA A 90 -10.44 7.33 0.36
CA ALA A 90 -9.53 6.56 1.22
C ALA A 90 -10.24 5.94 2.43
N GLU A 91 -11.20 6.64 3.01
CA GLU A 91 -12.06 6.18 4.11
C GLU A 91 -12.86 4.92 3.76
N GLU A 92 -13.62 4.99 2.67
CA GLU A 92 -14.44 3.88 2.20
C GLU A 92 -13.57 2.68 1.79
N ALA A 93 -12.44 2.95 1.14
CA ALA A 93 -11.48 1.93 0.74
C ALA A 93 -10.87 1.21 1.96
N ALA A 94 -10.49 1.96 3.00
CA ALA A 94 -9.94 1.41 4.23
C ALA A 94 -11.00 0.57 4.98
N ASP A 95 -12.21 1.09 5.15
CA ASP A 95 -13.30 0.38 5.83
C ASP A 95 -13.67 -0.91 5.11
N ASN A 96 -13.78 -0.88 3.77
CA ASN A 96 -14.06 -2.07 2.97
C ASN A 96 -12.97 -3.13 3.15
N LEU A 97 -11.70 -2.74 3.09
CA LEU A 97 -10.59 -3.68 3.30
C LEU A 97 -10.53 -4.23 4.72
N ILE A 98 -10.69 -3.38 5.75
CA ILE A 98 -10.73 -3.81 7.15
C ILE A 98 -11.88 -4.81 7.36
N ASN A 99 -13.04 -4.59 6.75
CA ASN A 99 -14.17 -5.51 6.78
C ASN A 99 -13.90 -6.84 6.06
N MET A 100 -13.09 -6.84 4.99
CA MET A 100 -12.65 -8.08 4.35
C MET A 100 -11.64 -8.83 5.22
N PHE A 101 -10.67 -8.12 5.81
CA PHE A 101 -9.72 -8.71 6.75
C PHE A 101 -10.42 -9.29 7.97
N SER A 102 -11.42 -8.61 8.55
CA SER A 102 -12.12 -9.10 9.75
C SER A 102 -12.90 -10.40 9.53
N ARG A 103 -13.23 -10.72 8.27
CA ARG A 103 -13.91 -11.96 7.87
C ARG A 103 -12.97 -13.11 7.54
N THR A 104 -11.65 -12.87 7.54
CA THR A 104 -10.63 -13.85 7.18
C THR A 104 -9.62 -14.01 8.31
N LYS A 105 -9.06 -15.20 8.46
CA LYS A 105 -8.07 -15.49 9.51
C LYS A 105 -6.63 -15.25 9.03
N SER A 106 -6.43 -15.13 7.73
CA SER A 106 -5.11 -14.93 7.13
C SER A 106 -5.18 -14.25 5.77
N ASN A 107 -4.07 -13.65 5.34
CA ASN A 107 -3.95 -13.08 4.00
C ASN A 107 -4.12 -14.14 2.90
N ALA A 108 -3.71 -15.39 3.15
CA ALA A 108 -3.90 -16.48 2.19
C ALA A 108 -5.39 -16.78 1.96
N GLU A 109 -6.18 -16.79 3.05
CA GLU A 109 -7.64 -16.95 2.96
C GLU A 109 -8.28 -15.76 2.23
N LEU A 110 -7.84 -14.53 2.52
CA LEU A 110 -8.30 -13.34 1.82
C LEU A 110 -8.03 -13.41 0.32
N VAL A 111 -6.80 -13.75 -0.09
CA VAL A 111 -6.42 -13.90 -1.50
C VAL A 111 -7.32 -14.91 -2.20
N GLN A 112 -7.53 -16.08 -1.59
CA GLN A 112 -8.40 -17.12 -2.13
C GLN A 112 -9.86 -16.65 -2.21
N GLN A 113 -10.35 -15.94 -1.20
CA GLN A 113 -11.70 -15.39 -1.21
C GLN A 113 -11.89 -14.38 -2.35
N VAL A 114 -10.94 -13.46 -2.54
CA VAL A 114 -10.99 -12.42 -3.57
C VAL A 114 -10.97 -13.01 -4.97
N ILE A 115 -10.10 -13.99 -5.24
CA ILE A 115 -10.00 -14.64 -6.54
C ILE A 115 -11.26 -15.45 -6.85
N ARG A 116 -11.82 -16.16 -5.85
CA ARG A 116 -13.05 -16.95 -6.02
C ARG A 116 -14.27 -16.08 -6.24
N GLN A 117 -14.34 -14.93 -5.57
CA GLN A 117 -15.49 -14.05 -5.61
C GLN A 117 -15.60 -13.20 -6.88
N LYS A 118 -14.75 -13.41 -7.93
CA LYS A 118 -14.72 -12.64 -9.19
C LYS A 118 -15.99 -11.83 -9.33
N PHE A 119 -15.92 -10.55 -8.91
CA PHE A 119 -17.04 -9.63 -8.89
C PHE A 119 -17.60 -9.58 -10.32
N ILE A 120 -18.61 -10.41 -10.58
CA ILE A 120 -19.45 -10.48 -11.76
C ILE A 120 -20.86 -10.19 -11.26
#